data_AF-A0A7C8PMD0-F1
#
_entry.id   AF-A0A7C8PMD0-F1
#
_cell.length_a   1.000
_cell.length_b   1.000
_cell.length_c   1.000
_cell.angle_alpha   90.00
_cell.angle_beta   90.00
_cell.angle_gamma   90.00
#
_symmetry.space_group_name_H-M   'P 1'
#
loop_
_entity.id
_entity.type
_entity.pdbx_description
1 polymer ?
#
loop_
_entity_poly.entity_id
_entity_poly.type
_entity_poly.pdbx_seq_one_letter_code
_entity_poly.pdbx_strand_id
1 'polypeptide(L)'
;MHELGVRGVRLNLKSSLVKLSKSEFEKILYRYADRLKPLKTWALQIHLSLPQVALISDIIPKLGVTTIIDHLAVPSTKQPAKAQDGYKDFMRLLSRREVYTKLSGMDRFPTLPLLDEYATEIVALAPDRVVWASDWPHTGGVGMNPGGDRNKVQEFRTVDDAAMLKKAVEVYCKGDEGVVKKIWRDNARELWDYHGEE
;
A
#
# COMPACT_ATOMS: atom_id res chain seq x y z
N MET A 1 7.38 16.67 16.20
CA MET A 1 7.51 15.53 15.26
C MET A 1 7.24 15.93 13.81
N HIS A 2 6.21 16.72 13.51
CA HIS A 2 5.96 17.13 12.12
C HIS A 2 7.12 17.98 11.56
N GLU A 3 7.64 18.94 12.32
CA GLU A 3 8.85 19.69 11.96
C GLU A 3 10.11 18.80 11.80
N LEU A 4 10.12 17.61 12.40
CA LEU A 4 11.19 16.61 12.24
C LEU A 4 10.96 15.69 11.02
N GLY A 5 10.03 16.03 10.14
CA GLY A 5 9.73 15.28 8.92
C GLY A 5 8.73 14.13 9.08
N VAL A 6 8.14 13.90 10.27
CA VAL A 6 7.14 12.85 10.43
C VAL A 6 5.80 13.27 9.81
N ARG A 7 5.20 12.36 9.05
CA ARG A 7 3.96 12.61 8.26
C ARG A 7 2.89 11.54 8.40
N GLY A 8 3.04 10.60 9.33
CA GLY A 8 2.06 9.54 9.47
C GLY A 8 2.46 8.45 10.46
N VAL A 9 1.56 7.48 10.60
CA VAL A 9 1.76 6.27 11.40
C VAL A 9 1.49 5.06 10.51
N ARG A 10 2.28 4.01 10.69
CA ARG A 10 2.13 2.74 9.97
C ARG A 10 1.67 1.62 10.89
N LEU A 11 0.64 0.89 10.47
CA LEU A 11 0.16 -0.33 11.13
C LEU A 11 0.49 -1.54 10.25
N ASN A 12 1.20 -2.52 10.82
CA ASN A 12 1.43 -3.81 10.17
C ASN A 12 0.46 -4.86 10.72
N LEU A 13 -0.63 -5.10 9.98
CA LEU A 13 -1.71 -6.03 10.34
C LEU A 13 -1.65 -7.34 9.53
N LYS A 14 -0.79 -7.40 8.51
CA LYS A 14 -0.53 -8.60 7.71
C LYS A 14 0.49 -9.55 8.33
N SER A 15 1.52 -9.02 8.99
CA SER A 15 2.64 -9.84 9.49
C SER A 15 2.40 -10.40 10.89
N SER A 16 1.27 -10.03 11.52
CA SER A 16 0.83 -10.61 12.77
C SER A 16 0.35 -12.05 12.52
N LEU A 17 0.74 -12.98 13.40
CA LEU A 17 0.17 -14.34 13.41
C LEU A 17 -1.28 -14.36 13.92
N VAL A 18 -1.75 -13.24 14.47
CA VAL A 18 -3.11 -13.10 14.99
C VAL A 18 -4.07 -12.72 13.87
N LYS A 19 -5.09 -13.55 13.66
CA LYS A 19 -6.23 -13.21 12.81
C LYS A 19 -7.17 -12.28 13.58
N LEU A 20 -7.26 -11.03 13.12
CA LEU A 20 -8.15 -10.03 13.70
C LEU A 20 -9.57 -10.19 13.14
N SER A 21 -10.56 -10.10 14.01
CA SER A 21 -11.97 -9.91 13.65
C SER A 21 -12.21 -8.48 13.13
N LYS A 22 -13.34 -8.26 12.45
CA LYS A 22 -13.76 -6.92 12.00
C LYS A 22 -13.80 -5.91 13.15
N SER A 23 -14.35 -6.30 14.31
CA SER A 23 -14.44 -5.39 15.47
C SER A 23 -13.07 -5.02 16.04
N GLU A 24 -12.08 -5.90 15.95
CA GLU A 24 -10.71 -5.61 16.37
C GLU A 24 -10.01 -4.68 15.39
N PHE A 25 -10.19 -4.91 14.07
CA PHE A 25 -9.75 -3.96 13.05
C PHE A 25 -10.33 -2.57 13.32
N GLU A 26 -11.65 -2.48 13.51
CA GLU A 26 -12.33 -1.22 13.78
C GLU A 26 -11.76 -0.49 15.00
N LYS A 27 -11.63 -1.19 16.14
CA LYS A 27 -11.06 -0.62 17.38
C LYS A 27 -9.64 -0.11 17.17
N ILE A 28 -8.79 -0.85 16.46
CA ILE A 28 -7.41 -0.44 16.18
C ILE A 28 -7.42 0.79 15.28
N LEU A 29 -8.17 0.77 14.18
CA LEU A 29 -8.17 1.85 13.20
C LEU A 29 -8.69 3.16 13.79
N TYR A 30 -9.81 3.16 14.52
CA TYR A 30 -10.31 4.37 15.18
C TYR A 30 -9.33 4.90 16.22
N ARG A 31 -8.70 4.02 17.03
CA ARG A 31 -7.72 4.44 18.03
C ARG A 31 -6.57 5.26 17.41
N TYR A 32 -6.06 4.84 16.25
CA TYR A 32 -5.01 5.58 15.57
C TYR A 32 -5.55 6.79 14.82
N ALA A 33 -6.69 6.68 14.13
CA ALA A 33 -7.32 7.79 13.43
C ALA A 33 -7.64 8.96 14.38
N ASP A 34 -8.20 8.69 15.56
CA ASP A 34 -8.54 9.72 16.55
C ASP A 34 -7.32 10.50 17.05
N ARG A 35 -6.15 9.84 17.11
CA ARG A 35 -4.87 10.50 17.44
C ARG A 35 -4.31 11.32 16.29
N LEU A 36 -4.62 10.96 15.05
CA LEU A 36 -4.14 11.63 13.85
C LEU A 36 -5.03 12.80 13.41
N LYS A 37 -6.35 12.76 13.69
CA LYS A 37 -7.32 13.82 13.33
C LYS A 37 -6.84 15.24 13.68
N PRO A 38 -6.29 15.53 14.88
CA PRO A 38 -5.83 16.87 15.22
C PRO A 38 -4.62 17.35 14.39
N LEU A 39 -3.85 16.42 13.82
CA LEU A 39 -2.65 16.71 13.01
C LEU A 39 -3.00 17.07 11.56
N LYS A 40 -4.24 16.79 11.12
CA LYS A 40 -4.86 17.08 9.82
C LYS A 40 -4.19 16.46 8.58
N THR A 41 -2.87 16.58 8.44
CA THR A 41 -2.13 16.17 7.24
C THR A 41 -1.44 14.82 7.36
N TRP A 42 -1.48 14.21 8.55
CA TRP A 42 -0.82 12.92 8.77
C TRP A 42 -1.65 11.76 8.23
N ALA A 43 -0.98 10.86 7.50
CA ALA A 43 -1.59 9.67 6.94
C ALA A 43 -1.54 8.47 7.90
N LEU A 44 -2.59 7.64 7.87
CA LEU A 44 -2.60 6.30 8.44
C LEU A 44 -2.25 5.28 7.35
N GLN A 45 -1.04 4.72 7.41
CA GLN A 45 -0.61 3.67 6.49
C GLN A 45 -0.92 2.29 7.07
N ILE A 46 -1.54 1.43 6.28
CA ILE A 46 -2.03 0.12 6.73
C ILE A 46 -1.48 -0.96 5.80
N HIS A 47 -0.74 -1.90 6.36
CA HIS A 47 -0.28 -3.10 5.68
C HIS A 47 -1.14 -4.31 6.05
N LEU A 48 -1.95 -4.76 5.09
CA LEU A 48 -2.93 -5.86 5.20
C LEU A 48 -3.03 -6.59 3.85
N SER A 49 -3.68 -7.75 3.84
CA SER A 49 -3.96 -8.52 2.61
C SER A 49 -5.27 -8.13 1.95
N LEU A 50 -5.43 -8.48 0.68
CA LEU A 50 -6.59 -8.09 -0.11
C LEU A 50 -7.90 -8.63 0.50
N PRO A 51 -7.97 -9.89 0.98
CA PRO A 51 -9.13 -10.37 1.73
C PRO A 51 -9.44 -9.58 3.01
N GLN A 52 -8.43 -9.02 3.68
CA GLN A 52 -8.65 -8.19 4.87
C GLN A 52 -9.25 -6.82 4.53
N VAL A 53 -9.12 -6.34 3.28
CA VAL A 53 -9.78 -5.10 2.84
C VAL A 53 -11.30 -5.19 3.01
N ALA A 54 -11.90 -6.37 2.75
CA ALA A 54 -13.33 -6.59 2.90
C ALA A 54 -13.83 -6.34 4.35
N LEU A 55 -12.96 -6.50 5.34
CA LEU A 55 -13.30 -6.28 6.75
C LEU A 55 -13.32 -4.79 7.13
N ILE A 56 -12.62 -3.94 6.37
CA ILE A 56 -12.40 -2.54 6.73
C ILE A 56 -12.97 -1.54 5.71
N SER A 57 -13.50 -2.02 4.59
CA SER A 57 -13.91 -1.16 3.46
C SER A 57 -15.08 -0.22 3.77
N ASP A 58 -15.87 -0.51 4.79
CA ASP A 58 -16.93 0.33 5.32
C ASP A 58 -16.52 1.15 6.55
N ILE A 59 -15.32 0.88 7.09
CA ILE A 59 -14.72 1.59 8.22
C ILE A 59 -13.87 2.75 7.71
N ILE A 60 -13.05 2.51 6.68
CA ILE A 60 -12.09 3.50 6.14
C ILE A 60 -12.72 4.89 5.91
N PRO A 61 -13.87 5.02 5.22
CA PRO A 61 -14.43 6.35 4.93
C PRO A 61 -14.87 7.12 6.18
N LYS A 62 -15.06 6.43 7.31
CA LYS A 62 -15.51 7.01 8.59
C LYS A 62 -14.36 7.45 9.49
N LEU A 63 -13.11 7.10 9.16
CA LEU A 63 -11.95 7.41 9.99
C LEU A 63 -11.63 8.91 10.03
N GLY A 64 -11.97 9.65 8.98
CA GLY A 64 -11.74 11.09 8.89
C GLY A 64 -10.26 11.48 8.79
N VAL A 65 -9.39 10.57 8.35
CA VAL A 65 -7.96 10.79 8.11
C VAL A 65 -7.55 10.16 6.79
N THR A 66 -6.54 10.72 6.14
CA THR A 66 -5.95 10.16 4.93
C THR A 66 -5.42 8.75 5.22
N THR A 67 -5.84 7.76 4.42
CA THR A 67 -5.44 6.37 4.60
C THR A 67 -4.66 5.86 3.40
N ILE A 68 -3.63 5.06 3.65
CA ILE A 68 -2.82 4.40 2.63
C ILE A 68 -2.91 2.89 2.83
N ILE A 69 -3.21 2.14 1.77
CA ILE A 69 -3.09 0.68 1.75
C ILE A 69 -1.76 0.31 1.08
N ASP A 70 -0.90 -0.42 1.81
CA ASP A 70 0.43 -0.79 1.31
C ASP A 70 0.38 -1.85 0.20
N HIS A 71 1.32 -1.76 -0.73
CA HIS A 71 1.70 -2.80 -1.71
C HIS A 71 0.52 -3.43 -2.47
N LEU A 72 -0.35 -2.60 -3.04
CA LEU A 72 -1.54 -3.03 -3.78
C LEU A 72 -2.43 -3.99 -2.98
N ALA A 73 -2.53 -3.77 -1.66
CA ALA A 73 -3.24 -4.63 -0.73
C ALA A 73 -2.74 -6.09 -0.67
N VAL A 74 -1.54 -6.42 -1.16
CA VAL A 74 -0.91 -7.75 -0.98
C VAL A 74 -1.86 -8.92 -1.32
N PRO A 75 -2.27 -9.07 -2.60
CA PRO A 75 -3.11 -10.19 -3.01
C PRO A 75 -2.41 -11.54 -2.78
N SER A 76 -3.20 -12.58 -2.55
CA SER A 76 -2.72 -13.96 -2.48
C SER A 76 -2.21 -14.42 -3.85
N THR A 77 -1.12 -15.16 -3.91
CA THR A 77 -0.59 -15.73 -5.16
C THR A 77 -1.36 -16.96 -5.67
N LYS A 78 -2.37 -17.44 -4.92
CA LYS A 78 -3.10 -18.66 -5.26
C LYS A 78 -4.09 -18.52 -6.42
N GLN A 79 -4.54 -17.29 -6.70
CA GLN A 79 -5.53 -17.00 -7.74
C GLN A 79 -5.41 -15.53 -8.20
N PRO A 80 -5.92 -15.15 -9.38
CA PRO A 80 -5.92 -13.76 -9.82
C PRO A 80 -6.55 -12.83 -8.78
N ALA A 81 -6.01 -11.62 -8.60
CA ALA A 81 -6.50 -10.65 -7.62
C ALA A 81 -8.01 -10.37 -7.77
N LYS A 82 -8.50 -10.31 -9.02
CA LYS A 82 -9.91 -10.07 -9.36
C LYS A 82 -10.88 -11.14 -8.85
N ALA A 83 -10.39 -12.34 -8.57
CA ALA A 83 -11.18 -13.44 -8.02
C ALA A 83 -11.15 -13.49 -6.49
N GLN A 84 -10.40 -12.62 -5.82
CA GLN A 84 -10.23 -12.63 -4.37
C GLN A 84 -11.26 -11.75 -3.67
N ASP A 85 -11.62 -12.15 -2.44
CA ASP A 85 -12.36 -11.29 -1.53
C ASP A 85 -11.64 -9.96 -1.32
N GLY A 86 -12.41 -8.89 -1.17
CA GLY A 86 -11.87 -7.54 -0.99
C GLY A 86 -11.38 -6.86 -2.27
N TYR A 87 -11.29 -7.55 -3.42
CA TYR A 87 -10.96 -6.90 -4.70
C TYR A 87 -11.90 -5.74 -5.01
N LYS A 88 -13.21 -6.01 -5.07
CA LYS A 88 -14.23 -5.01 -5.41
C LYS A 88 -14.24 -3.87 -4.38
N ASP A 89 -14.04 -4.20 -3.11
CA ASP A 89 -13.92 -3.22 -2.04
C ASP A 89 -12.73 -2.30 -2.23
N PHE A 90 -11.55 -2.85 -2.50
CA PHE A 90 -10.33 -2.08 -2.72
C PHE A 90 -10.44 -1.17 -3.93
N MET A 91 -10.94 -1.69 -5.06
CA MET A 91 -11.17 -0.88 -6.27
C MET A 91 -12.20 0.23 -6.02
N ARG A 92 -13.24 -0.04 -5.21
CA ARG A 92 -14.23 0.97 -4.80
C ARG A 92 -13.63 2.07 -3.92
N LEU A 93 -12.80 1.71 -2.93
CA LEU A 93 -12.11 2.69 -2.08
C LEU A 93 -11.22 3.61 -2.94
N LEU A 94 -10.48 3.04 -3.90
CA LEU A 94 -9.63 3.79 -4.82
C LEU A 94 -10.44 4.71 -5.74
N SER A 95 -11.49 4.20 -6.39
CA SER A 95 -12.30 4.99 -7.32
C SER A 95 -13.05 6.13 -6.65
N ARG A 96 -13.40 5.96 -5.37
CA ARG A 96 -14.00 7.02 -4.53
C ARG A 96 -12.98 7.94 -3.87
N ARG A 97 -11.68 7.76 -4.15
CA ARG A 97 -10.59 8.55 -3.58
C ARG A 97 -10.54 8.46 -2.04
N GLU A 98 -11.04 7.38 -1.47
CA GLU A 98 -11.12 7.13 -0.01
C GLU A 98 -9.77 6.63 0.55
N VAL A 99 -8.90 6.09 -0.30
CA VAL A 99 -7.53 5.66 0.05
C VAL A 99 -6.52 6.03 -1.02
N TYR A 100 -5.26 6.13 -0.60
CA TYR A 100 -4.10 5.96 -1.48
C TYR A 100 -3.65 4.49 -1.46
N THR A 101 -2.93 4.07 -2.49
CA THR A 101 -2.18 2.81 -2.48
C THR A 101 -0.76 3.02 -2.97
N LYS A 102 0.14 2.11 -2.55
CA LYS A 102 1.52 2.09 -3.03
C LYS A 102 1.71 1.08 -4.13
N LEU A 103 2.14 1.55 -5.31
CA LEU A 103 2.71 0.73 -6.37
C LEU A 103 4.14 0.34 -5.96
N SER A 104 4.24 -0.77 -5.22
CA SER A 104 5.47 -1.19 -4.53
C SER A 104 5.39 -2.63 -4.03
N GLY A 105 6.53 -3.31 -3.86
CA GLY A 105 6.58 -4.66 -3.26
C GLY A 105 6.12 -5.79 -4.17
N MET A 106 6.18 -5.59 -5.50
CA MET A 106 5.77 -6.59 -6.51
C MET A 106 6.62 -7.86 -6.44
N ASP A 107 7.88 -7.72 -6.03
CA ASP A 107 8.83 -8.80 -5.75
C ASP A 107 8.34 -9.77 -4.67
N ARG A 108 7.38 -9.36 -3.83
CA ARG A 108 6.81 -10.19 -2.76
C ARG A 108 5.80 -11.21 -3.25
N PHE A 109 5.26 -11.05 -4.47
CA PHE A 109 4.28 -11.94 -5.06
C PHE A 109 4.55 -12.17 -6.56
N PRO A 110 5.75 -12.67 -6.90
CA PRO A 110 6.20 -12.77 -8.29
C PRO A 110 5.39 -13.79 -9.10
N THR A 111 4.67 -14.70 -8.43
CA THR A 111 3.82 -15.72 -9.04
C THR A 111 2.34 -15.36 -9.00
N LEU A 112 1.97 -14.12 -8.65
CA LEU A 112 0.58 -13.69 -8.69
C LEU A 112 0.06 -13.77 -10.14
N PRO A 113 -1.00 -14.54 -10.42
CA PRO A 113 -1.60 -14.56 -11.74
C PRO A 113 -2.15 -13.18 -12.12
N LEU A 114 -1.82 -12.73 -13.33
CA LEU A 114 -2.27 -11.46 -13.89
C LEU A 114 -1.85 -10.23 -13.06
N LEU A 115 -0.64 -10.25 -12.49
CA LEU A 115 -0.10 -9.14 -11.70
C LEU A 115 -0.02 -7.84 -12.52
N ASP A 116 0.48 -7.94 -13.75
CA ASP A 116 0.69 -6.76 -14.57
C ASP A 116 -0.64 -6.13 -14.99
N GLU A 117 -1.69 -6.93 -15.29
CA GLU A 117 -3.03 -6.40 -15.52
C GLU A 117 -3.63 -5.77 -14.26
N TYR A 118 -3.43 -6.39 -13.09
CA TYR A 118 -3.94 -5.87 -11.82
C TYR A 118 -3.34 -4.49 -11.46
N ALA A 119 -2.02 -4.35 -11.58
CA ALA A 119 -1.34 -3.08 -11.33
C ALA A 119 -1.75 -2.00 -12.34
N THR A 120 -1.87 -2.37 -13.62
CA THR A 120 -2.33 -1.46 -14.69
C THR A 120 -3.77 -1.00 -14.47
N GLU A 121 -4.67 -1.89 -14.04
CA GLU A 121 -6.07 -1.54 -13.74
C GLU A 121 -6.16 -0.54 -12.58
N ILE A 122 -5.35 -0.70 -11.53
CA ILE A 122 -5.29 0.23 -10.39
C ILE A 122 -4.79 1.61 -10.83
N VAL A 123 -3.69 1.65 -11.58
CA VAL A 123 -3.11 2.91 -12.08
C VAL A 123 -4.10 3.66 -12.97
N ALA A 124 -4.78 2.95 -13.86
CA ALA A 124 -5.79 3.53 -14.74
C ALA A 124 -7.04 4.01 -13.97
N LEU A 125 -7.47 3.26 -12.95
CA LEU A 125 -8.68 3.56 -12.18
C LEU A 125 -8.54 4.81 -11.30
N ALA A 126 -7.37 4.97 -10.66
CA ALA A 126 -7.17 6.01 -9.66
C ALA A 126 -5.76 6.64 -9.74
N PRO A 127 -5.37 7.25 -10.88
CA PRO A 127 -4.02 7.77 -11.09
C PRO A 127 -3.62 8.86 -10.08
N ASP A 128 -4.58 9.53 -9.43
CA ASP A 128 -4.36 10.54 -8.39
C ASP A 128 -4.26 9.95 -6.97
N ARG A 129 -4.34 8.62 -6.83
CA ARG A 129 -4.35 7.90 -5.55
C ARG A 129 -3.33 6.76 -5.51
N VAL A 130 -2.37 6.76 -6.43
CA VAL A 130 -1.29 5.79 -6.48
C VAL A 130 0.04 6.52 -6.28
N VAL A 131 0.89 6.02 -5.39
CA VAL A 131 2.26 6.50 -5.23
C VAL A 131 3.24 5.36 -5.51
N TRP A 132 4.33 5.64 -6.20
CA TRP A 132 5.40 4.65 -6.37
C TRP A 132 6.27 4.58 -5.12
N ALA A 133 6.74 3.37 -4.79
CA ALA A 133 7.81 3.17 -3.82
C ALA A 133 8.60 1.91 -4.17
N SER A 134 9.90 1.89 -3.89
CA SER A 134 10.76 0.74 -4.19
C SER A 134 10.50 -0.47 -3.30
N ASP A 135 10.09 -0.25 -2.04
CA ASP A 135 10.13 -1.26 -0.97
C ASP A 135 11.55 -1.77 -0.63
N TRP A 136 12.57 -0.97 -0.96
CA TRP A 136 13.95 -1.16 -0.50
C TRP A 136 13.98 -1.22 1.05
N PRO A 137 14.76 -2.11 1.68
CA PRO A 137 15.82 -2.96 1.11
C PRO A 137 15.35 -4.36 0.69
N HIS A 138 14.11 -4.54 0.22
CA HIS A 138 13.64 -5.83 -0.32
C HIS A 138 13.73 -6.99 0.69
N THR A 139 13.24 -6.76 1.91
CA THR A 139 13.30 -7.72 3.02
C THR A 139 12.55 -9.03 2.74
N GLY A 140 13.18 -10.17 3.05
CA GLY A 140 12.61 -11.53 2.89
C GLY A 140 11.33 -11.78 3.70
N GLY A 141 11.14 -11.06 4.82
CA GLY A 141 9.94 -11.09 5.65
C GLY A 141 9.90 -12.30 6.59
N VAL A 142 8.82 -12.41 7.39
CA VAL A 142 8.70 -13.40 8.49
C VAL A 142 8.87 -14.84 8.03
N GLY A 143 8.37 -15.20 6.85
CA GLY A 143 8.42 -16.58 6.34
C GLY A 143 9.82 -17.05 5.91
N MET A 144 10.75 -16.11 5.72
CA MET A 144 12.13 -16.40 5.34
C MET A 144 13.07 -16.44 6.56
N ASN A 145 12.55 -16.20 7.78
CA ASN A 145 13.29 -16.42 9.03
C ASN A 145 12.96 -17.82 9.57
N PRO A 146 13.95 -18.69 9.83
CA PRO A 146 13.71 -19.97 10.49
C PRO A 146 12.97 -19.77 11.82
N GLY A 147 11.74 -20.28 11.91
CA GLY A 147 10.90 -20.12 13.11
C GLY A 147 10.45 -18.68 13.41
N GLY A 148 10.64 -17.72 12.51
CA GLY A 148 10.32 -16.31 12.75
C GLY A 148 11.26 -15.62 13.75
N ASP A 149 12.45 -16.17 14.01
CA ASP A 149 13.42 -15.58 14.92
C ASP A 149 13.86 -14.19 14.41
N ARG A 150 13.59 -13.16 15.23
CA ARG A 150 13.92 -11.76 14.90
C ARG A 150 15.41 -11.44 15.07
N ASN A 151 16.16 -12.32 15.72
CA ASN A 151 17.59 -12.14 16.00
C ASN A 151 18.48 -12.80 14.93
N LYS A 152 17.89 -13.51 13.97
CA LYS A 152 18.62 -14.08 12.84
C LYS A 152 18.74 -13.05 11.72
N VAL A 153 19.98 -12.88 11.25
CA VAL A 153 20.26 -12.11 10.04
C VAL A 153 19.64 -12.82 8.85
N GLN A 154 18.98 -12.05 8.01
CA GLN A 154 18.33 -12.50 6.79
C GLN A 154 18.93 -11.73 5.62
N GLU A 155 19.21 -12.45 4.53
CA GLU A 155 19.59 -11.84 3.26
C GLU A 155 18.40 -11.10 2.64
N PHE A 156 18.69 -9.97 2.00
CA PHE A 156 17.73 -9.24 1.19
C PHE A 156 17.40 -10.02 -0.09
N ARG A 157 16.20 -9.82 -0.63
CA ARG A 157 15.88 -10.35 -1.96
C ARG A 157 16.71 -9.61 -3.00
N THR A 158 17.22 -10.36 -3.97
CA THR A 158 17.83 -9.78 -5.17
C THR A 158 16.72 -9.28 -6.09
N VAL A 159 16.61 -7.96 -6.22
CA VAL A 159 15.60 -7.29 -7.04
C VAL A 159 16.31 -6.36 -8.02
N ASP A 160 15.89 -6.40 -9.28
CA ASP A 160 16.33 -5.44 -10.30
C ASP A 160 15.40 -4.21 -10.26
N ASP A 161 15.79 -3.22 -9.46
CA ASP A 161 15.03 -1.97 -9.29
C ASP A 161 14.87 -1.20 -10.62
N ALA A 162 15.87 -1.28 -11.52
CA ALA A 162 15.81 -0.60 -12.82
C ALA A 162 14.77 -1.26 -13.74
N ALA A 163 14.73 -2.60 -13.78
CA ALA A 163 13.70 -3.32 -14.51
C ALA A 163 12.30 -3.08 -13.93
N MET A 164 12.16 -3.01 -12.59
CA MET A 164 10.90 -2.67 -11.94
C MET A 164 10.42 -1.26 -12.31
N LEU A 165 11.33 -0.27 -12.29
CA LEU A 165 11.03 1.11 -12.68
C LEU A 165 10.58 1.17 -14.15
N LYS A 166 11.35 0.56 -15.05
CA LYS A 166 11.04 0.50 -16.49
C LYS A 166 9.66 -0.12 -16.72
N LYS A 167 9.37 -1.25 -16.08
CA LYS A 167 8.05 -1.90 -16.16
C LYS A 167 6.93 -0.97 -15.66
N ALA A 168 7.14 -0.29 -14.54
CA ALA A 168 6.11 0.57 -13.98
C ALA A 168 5.76 1.75 -14.91
N VAL A 169 6.76 2.33 -15.59
CA VAL A 169 6.56 3.39 -16.58
C VAL A 169 5.90 2.84 -17.86
N GLU A 170 6.49 1.82 -18.47
CA GLU A 170 6.07 1.35 -19.80
C GLU A 170 4.75 0.57 -19.77
N VAL A 171 4.53 -0.24 -18.73
CA VAL A 171 3.37 -1.14 -18.64
C VAL A 171 2.26 -0.51 -17.82
N TYR A 172 2.52 -0.17 -16.57
CA TYR A 172 1.46 0.25 -15.65
C TYR A 172 0.97 1.67 -15.94
N CYS A 173 1.89 2.58 -16.26
CA CYS A 173 1.56 3.95 -16.69
C CYS A 173 1.35 4.06 -18.20
N LYS A 174 1.58 3.00 -18.98
CA LYS A 174 1.47 2.97 -20.44
C LYS A 174 2.29 4.06 -21.15
N GLY A 175 3.41 4.47 -20.57
CA GLY A 175 4.25 5.57 -21.07
C GLY A 175 3.61 6.96 -20.99
N ASP A 176 2.48 7.13 -20.30
CA ASP A 176 1.84 8.43 -20.11
C ASP A 176 2.64 9.27 -19.09
N GLU A 177 3.32 10.30 -19.59
CA GLU A 177 4.16 11.19 -18.77
C GLU A 177 3.36 11.92 -17.67
N GLY A 178 2.09 12.23 -17.92
CA GLY A 178 1.21 12.85 -16.93
C GLY A 178 0.88 11.91 -15.77
N VAL A 179 0.62 10.64 -16.08
CA VAL A 179 0.40 9.59 -15.07
C VAL A 179 1.69 9.31 -14.29
N VAL A 180 2.83 9.20 -14.98
CA VAL A 180 4.15 9.03 -14.33
C VAL A 180 4.42 10.18 -13.36
N LYS A 181 4.23 11.43 -13.79
CA LYS A 181 4.43 12.61 -12.95
C LYS A 181 3.56 12.58 -11.68
N LYS A 182 2.29 12.18 -11.80
CA LYS A 182 1.39 12.01 -10.65
C LYS A 182 1.93 10.99 -9.67
N ILE A 183 2.26 9.79 -10.17
CA ILE A 183 2.61 8.64 -9.33
C ILE A 183 3.98 8.82 -8.64
N TRP A 184 4.95 9.45 -9.31
CA TRP A 184 6.30 9.64 -8.77
C TRP A 184 6.45 10.91 -7.93
N ARG A 185 5.59 11.91 -8.12
CA ARG A 185 5.82 13.24 -7.55
C ARG A 185 4.56 13.84 -6.94
N ASP A 186 3.56 14.15 -7.76
CA ASP A 186 2.49 15.06 -7.33
C ASP A 186 1.61 14.42 -6.24
N ASN A 187 1.28 13.13 -6.38
CA ASN A 187 0.50 12.40 -5.37
C ASN A 187 1.26 12.26 -4.05
N ALA A 188 2.59 12.05 -4.11
CA ALA A 188 3.44 11.97 -2.92
C ALA A 188 3.52 13.31 -2.19
N ARG A 189 3.63 14.43 -2.94
CA ARG A 189 3.61 15.78 -2.39
C ARG A 189 2.31 16.09 -1.66
N GLU A 190 1.16 15.74 -2.25
CA GLU A 190 -0.15 15.89 -1.61
C GLU A 190 -0.28 14.98 -0.38
N LEU A 191 0.05 13.69 -0.52
CA LEU A 191 -0.13 12.68 0.52
C LEU A 191 0.67 12.96 1.79
N TRP A 192 1.89 13.47 1.65
CA TRP A 192 2.80 13.70 2.77
C TRP A 192 3.04 15.18 3.07
N ASP A 193 2.20 16.08 2.57
CA ASP A 193 2.25 17.50 2.91
C ASP A 193 3.67 18.07 2.71
N TYR A 194 4.20 17.82 1.50
CA TYR A 194 5.54 18.22 1.10
C TYR A 194 5.48 19.28 0.00
N HIS A 195 5.92 20.48 0.35
CA HIS A 195 5.90 21.67 -0.50
C HIS A 195 7.30 22.26 -0.77
N GLY A 196 8.36 21.46 -0.60
CA GLY A 196 9.73 21.91 -0.91
C GLY A 196 9.92 22.25 -2.39
N GLU A 197 10.90 23.12 -2.68
CA GLU A 197 11.17 23.64 -4.03
C GLU A 197 11.56 22.54 -5.04
N GLU A 198 11.32 22.83 -6.32
CA GLU A 198 11.45 21.89 -7.46
C GLU A 198 12.88 21.47 -7.79
#